data_AF-K1KZF1-F1
#
_entry.id   AF-K1KZF1-F1
#
_cell.length_a   1.000
_cell.length_b   1.000
_cell.length_c   1.000
_cell.angle_alpha   90.00
_cell.angle_beta   90.00
_cell.angle_gamma   90.00
#
_symmetry.space_group_name_H-M   'P 1'
#
loop_
_entity.id
_entity.type
_entity.pdbx_description
1 polymer ?
#
loop_
_entity_poly.entity_id
_entity_poly.type
_entity_poly.pdbx_seq_one_letter_code
_entity_poly.pdbx_strand_id
1 'polypeptide(L)'
;MKKIKSINLPLKINNCWILLLIFLSSCDLFQFKSSSEEEDDPVVASVDQQMLRKSDLKLVNTSGLSSLDSSNIIERYIQSWIRKQLMIKEASKAKLIDESEINRKLLDYKYALMVYEFEKDYLEKNLDTQIPEQEIEAYYELNRDNFTLKEIIARVNFLKLERNNPQNRNLERLLRLAEGEQESAIQKIALEQATNYFLENAVWVKIDDIVINTPLAGNSNMVGLLRNNKLITVEDERYKYYFRILEYKLEDQTPPLEFVRDEITKILLNKKRIQLVEELQKEIYNRALENNAFKIYE
;
A
#
# COMPACT_ATOMS: atom_id res chain seq x y z
N MET A 1 -84.23 74.70 19.28
CA MET A 1 -85.00 73.94 18.26
C MET A 1 -84.61 72.46 18.35
N LYS A 2 -85.62 71.60 18.61
CA LYS A 2 -85.77 70.15 18.36
C LYS A 2 -84.60 69.21 18.72
N LYS A 3 -84.68 68.46 19.84
CA LYS A 3 -85.26 67.09 20.07
C LYS A 3 -84.11 66.06 20.11
N ILE A 4 -83.69 65.52 21.27
CA ILE A 4 -84.29 64.49 22.15
C ILE A 4 -84.20 63.05 21.58
N LYS A 5 -83.39 62.23 22.28
CA LYS A 5 -83.47 60.78 22.59
C LYS A 5 -83.47 59.77 21.41
N SER A 6 -82.94 58.55 21.52
CA SER A 6 -82.18 57.82 22.54
C SER A 6 -81.92 56.39 22.02
N ILE A 7 -80.87 55.75 22.55
CA ILE A 7 -80.76 54.30 22.80
C ILE A 7 -80.54 53.39 21.58
N ASN A 8 -79.36 52.73 21.53
CA ASN A 8 -79.23 51.29 21.75
C ASN A 8 -77.75 50.89 21.87
N LEU A 9 -77.37 50.40 23.06
CA LEU A 9 -76.34 49.36 23.21
C LEU A 9 -77.13 48.07 23.47
N PRO A 10 -76.81 46.93 22.83
CA PRO A 10 -75.91 46.01 23.53
C PRO A 10 -74.97 45.20 22.62
N LEU A 11 -73.89 44.72 23.26
CA LEU A 11 -73.10 43.56 22.91
C LEU A 11 -73.85 42.47 22.10
N LYS A 12 -73.20 41.97 21.04
CA LYS A 12 -73.10 40.55 20.67
C LYS A 12 -71.97 40.44 19.63
N ILE A 13 -70.76 40.10 20.07
CA ILE A 13 -70.22 38.72 20.13
C ILE A 13 -70.09 38.10 18.74
N ASN A 14 -68.87 37.63 18.48
CA ASN A 14 -68.43 36.73 17.42
C ASN A 14 -68.42 37.31 16.01
N ASN A 15 -67.23 37.76 15.61
CA ASN A 15 -66.65 37.40 14.31
C ASN A 15 -65.14 37.73 14.20
N CYS A 16 -64.53 38.32 15.24
CA CYS A 16 -63.07 38.46 15.31
C CYS A 16 -62.34 37.17 15.75
N TRP A 17 -63.08 36.17 16.26
CA TRP A 17 -62.55 34.84 16.60
C TRP A 17 -62.39 33.90 15.39
N ILE A 18 -62.85 34.28 14.20
CA ILE A 18 -62.76 33.44 12.99
C ILE A 18 -61.52 33.77 12.15
N LEU A 19 -60.94 34.98 12.30
CA LEU A 19 -59.68 35.33 11.62
C LEU A 19 -58.41 34.95 12.41
N LEU A 20 -58.53 34.72 13.73
CA LEU A 20 -57.43 34.24 14.58
C LEU A 20 -57.30 32.70 14.57
N LEU A 21 -58.32 31.98 14.09
CA LEU A 21 -58.37 30.51 14.03
C LEU A 21 -57.78 29.92 12.75
N ILE A 22 -57.46 30.75 11.74
CA ILE A 22 -56.84 30.30 10.48
C ILE A 22 -55.30 30.33 10.55
N PHE A 23 -54.72 31.00 11.56
CA PHE A 23 -53.26 30.97 11.78
C PHE A 23 -52.77 29.82 12.68
N LEU A 24 -53.68 29.03 13.28
CA LEU A 24 -53.32 27.88 14.12
C LEU A 24 -53.34 26.53 13.38
N SER A 25 -53.72 26.51 12.10
CA SER A 25 -53.79 25.27 11.29
C SER A 25 -52.61 25.08 10.33
N SER A 26 -51.49 25.78 10.53
CA SER A 26 -50.25 25.58 9.75
C SER A 26 -49.06 25.16 10.62
N CYS A 27 -49.33 24.31 11.61
CA CYS A 27 -48.30 23.62 12.41
C CYS A 27 -48.54 22.10 12.42
N ASP A 28 -48.82 21.52 11.25
CA ASP A 28 -48.81 20.06 11.07
C ASP A 28 -48.03 19.63 9.80
N LEU A 29 -47.21 20.53 9.24
CA LEU A 29 -46.28 20.24 8.15
C LEU A 29 -44.81 20.46 8.57
N PHE A 30 -44.54 20.34 9.86
CA PHE A 30 -43.22 20.16 10.45
C PHE A 30 -43.38 19.22 11.64
N GLN A 31 -43.86 18.00 11.37
CA GLN A 31 -43.44 16.87 12.19
C GLN A 31 -41.94 16.72 11.95
N PHE A 32 -41.17 17.39 12.81
CA PHE A 32 -39.80 17.01 13.09
C PHE A 32 -39.85 15.51 13.39
N LYS A 33 -39.28 14.74 12.46
CA LYS A 33 -39.21 13.28 12.45
C LYS A 33 -38.41 12.82 13.68
N SER A 34 -39.02 12.88 14.86
CA SER A 34 -38.53 12.17 16.03
C SER A 34 -38.83 10.69 15.81
N SER A 35 -37.79 9.86 15.99
CA SER A 35 -37.78 8.39 15.93
C SER A 35 -38.04 7.76 14.56
N SER A 36 -36.96 7.42 13.84
CA SER A 36 -36.83 6.18 13.03
C SER A 36 -35.60 6.13 12.09
N GLU A 37 -34.39 6.52 12.54
CA GLU A 37 -33.14 6.23 11.81
C GLU A 37 -31.96 5.85 12.77
N GLU A 38 -32.24 5.19 13.89
CA GLU A 38 -31.22 4.63 14.82
C GLU A 38 -31.15 3.09 14.82
N GLU A 39 -31.77 2.40 13.84
CA GLU A 39 -31.86 0.93 13.87
C GLU A 39 -30.68 0.18 13.23
N ASP A 40 -29.77 0.86 12.53
CA ASP A 40 -28.75 0.16 11.72
C ASP A 40 -27.31 0.16 12.29
N ASP A 41 -27.12 0.69 13.51
CA ASP A 41 -25.81 0.68 14.18
C ASP A 41 -25.87 0.33 15.68
N PRO A 42 -26.04 -0.97 16.01
CA PRO A 42 -26.21 -1.42 17.38
C PRO A 42 -24.94 -1.21 18.21
N VAL A 43 -25.13 -0.86 19.49
CA VAL A 43 -24.05 -0.76 20.48
C VAL A 43 -23.56 -2.16 20.84
N VAL A 44 -22.25 -2.38 20.75
CA VAL A 44 -21.60 -3.67 21.02
C VAL A 44 -20.88 -3.70 22.38
N ALA A 45 -20.49 -2.55 22.91
CA ALA A 45 -19.96 -2.39 24.27
C ALA A 45 -20.08 -0.93 24.74
N SER A 46 -20.08 -0.70 26.05
CA SER A 46 -20.05 0.66 26.62
C SER A 46 -19.21 0.73 27.89
N VAL A 47 -18.56 1.88 28.10
CA VAL A 47 -17.85 2.24 29.34
C VAL A 47 -18.24 3.68 29.68
N ASP A 48 -19.05 3.86 30.74
CA ASP A 48 -19.72 5.11 31.10
C ASP A 48 -20.52 5.72 29.91
N GLN A 49 -20.11 6.89 29.41
CA GLN A 49 -20.75 7.59 28.30
C GLN A 49 -20.16 7.22 26.93
N GLN A 50 -19.05 6.47 26.91
CA GLN A 50 -18.42 6.03 25.66
C GLN A 50 -19.08 4.74 25.18
N MET A 51 -19.57 4.74 23.94
CA MET A 51 -20.22 3.60 23.30
C MET A 51 -19.40 3.14 22.11
N LEU A 52 -19.13 1.83 22.04
CA LEU A 52 -18.58 1.18 20.85
C LEU A 52 -19.75 0.64 20.04
N ARG A 53 -19.84 1.02 18.77
CA ARG A 53 -20.92 0.61 17.86
C ARG A 53 -20.42 -0.39 16.83
N LYS A 54 -21.35 -1.06 16.16
CA LYS A 54 -21.04 -2.06 15.13
C LYS A 54 -20.31 -1.44 13.93
N SER A 55 -20.57 -0.18 13.61
CA SER A 55 -19.88 0.59 12.57
C SER A 55 -18.39 0.78 12.89
N ASP A 56 -18.02 0.98 14.16
CA ASP A 56 -16.63 1.10 14.62
C ASP A 56 -15.84 -0.19 14.43
N LEU A 57 -16.53 -1.34 14.37
CA LEU A 57 -15.91 -2.64 14.11
C LEU A 57 -15.51 -2.82 12.63
N LYS A 58 -16.04 -2.01 11.70
CA LYS A 58 -15.65 -2.05 10.28
C LYS A 58 -14.19 -1.62 10.05
N LEU A 59 -13.61 -0.89 11.00
CA LEU A 59 -12.19 -0.49 11.00
C LEU A 59 -11.26 -1.68 11.32
N VAL A 60 -11.80 -2.78 11.85
CA VAL A 60 -11.06 -4.02 12.09
C VAL A 60 -11.05 -4.82 10.79
N ASN A 61 -9.93 -4.81 10.08
CA ASN A 61 -9.78 -5.54 8.83
C ASN A 61 -9.95 -7.05 9.04
N THR A 62 -11.12 -7.58 8.68
CA THR A 62 -11.48 -9.01 8.76
C THR A 62 -11.59 -9.65 7.37
N SER A 63 -11.16 -8.94 6.32
CA SER A 63 -11.22 -9.38 4.94
C SER A 63 -10.43 -10.67 4.74
N GLY A 64 -11.08 -11.75 4.29
CA GLY A 64 -10.44 -13.02 3.91
C GLY A 64 -10.34 -14.08 5.01
N LEU A 65 -11.01 -13.91 6.15
CA LEU A 65 -10.99 -14.87 7.27
C LEU A 65 -12.24 -15.74 7.34
N SER A 66 -12.13 -16.89 8.02
CA SER A 66 -13.29 -17.74 8.32
C SER A 66 -14.25 -17.02 9.29
N SER A 67 -15.52 -17.42 9.34
CA SER A 67 -16.52 -16.81 10.23
C SER A 67 -16.18 -16.95 11.72
N LEU A 68 -15.54 -18.06 12.10
CA LEU A 68 -15.10 -18.32 13.48
C LEU A 68 -13.91 -17.44 13.87
N ASP A 69 -12.92 -17.33 12.98
CA ASP A 69 -11.72 -16.51 13.21
C ASP A 69 -12.09 -15.01 13.27
N SER A 70 -13.03 -14.59 12.42
CA SER A 70 -13.55 -13.23 12.41
C SER A 70 -14.25 -12.87 13.73
N SER A 71 -15.03 -13.80 14.29
CA SER A 71 -15.76 -13.59 15.56
C SER A 71 -14.79 -13.45 16.76
N ASN A 72 -13.77 -14.30 16.82
CA ASN A 72 -12.75 -14.24 17.88
C ASN A 72 -11.92 -12.94 17.82
N ILE A 73 -11.63 -12.45 16.62
CA ILE A 73 -10.92 -11.18 16.44
C ILE A 73 -11.77 -9.99 16.90
N ILE A 74 -13.05 -9.99 16.55
CA ILE A 74 -14.00 -8.95 16.97
C ILE A 74 -14.11 -8.94 18.49
N GLU A 75 -14.27 -10.09 19.14
CA GLU A 75 -14.34 -10.19 20.60
C GLU A 75 -13.06 -9.64 21.26
N ARG A 76 -11.88 -10.04 20.76
CA ARG A 76 -10.60 -9.51 21.24
C ARG A 76 -10.48 -7.99 21.07
N TYR A 77 -10.95 -7.46 19.95
CA TYR A 77 -10.96 -6.01 19.71
C TYR A 77 -11.86 -5.29 20.71
N ILE A 78 -13.09 -5.79 20.93
CA ILE A 78 -14.03 -5.25 21.93
C ILE A 78 -13.39 -5.26 23.31
N GLN A 79 -12.79 -6.38 23.72
CA GLN A 79 -12.10 -6.49 25.02
C GLN A 79 -10.92 -5.52 25.14
N SER A 80 -10.12 -5.36 24.07
CA SER A 80 -9.01 -4.39 24.04
C SER A 80 -9.52 -2.95 24.14
N TRP A 81 -10.61 -2.63 23.46
CA TRP A 81 -11.25 -1.32 23.53
C TRP A 81 -11.76 -1.03 24.94
N ILE A 82 -12.47 -1.97 25.58
CA ILE A 82 -12.95 -1.84 26.96
C ILE A 82 -11.79 -1.56 27.93
N ARG A 83 -10.71 -2.37 27.86
CA ARG A 83 -9.52 -2.17 28.69
C ARG A 83 -8.91 -0.79 28.48
N LYS A 84 -8.81 -0.32 27.23
CA LYS A 84 -8.30 1.02 26.90
C LYS A 84 -9.17 2.12 27.50
N GLN A 85 -10.50 2.03 27.40
CA GLN A 85 -11.41 3.03 27.97
C GLN A 85 -11.32 3.07 29.50
N LEU A 86 -11.25 1.90 30.16
CA LEU A 86 -11.06 1.84 31.62
C LEU A 86 -9.71 2.45 32.05
N MET A 87 -8.63 2.20 31.31
CA MET A 87 -7.34 2.83 31.55
C MET A 87 -7.37 4.35 31.36
N ILE A 88 -8.03 4.85 30.31
CA ILE A 88 -8.21 6.30 30.08
C ILE A 88 -8.98 6.93 31.23
N LYS A 89 -10.03 6.26 31.73
CA LYS A 89 -10.83 6.71 32.88
C LYS A 89 -10.00 6.81 34.16
N GLU A 90 -9.14 5.84 34.43
CA GLU A 90 -8.27 5.91 35.61
C GLU A 90 -7.17 6.96 35.44
N ALA A 91 -6.63 7.11 34.22
CA ALA A 91 -5.62 8.10 33.91
C ALA A 91 -6.17 9.54 34.05
N SER A 92 -7.41 9.81 33.63
CA SER A 92 -8.04 11.14 33.75
C SER A 92 -8.32 11.56 35.20
N LYS A 93 -8.45 10.60 36.12
CA LYS A 93 -8.54 10.89 37.57
C LYS A 93 -7.18 11.21 38.19
N ALA A 94 -6.09 10.73 37.59
CA ALA A 94 -4.75 11.01 38.07
C ALA A 94 -4.37 12.44 37.67
N LYS A 95 -3.88 13.24 38.63
CA LYS A 95 -3.40 14.63 38.42
C LYS A 95 -2.11 14.72 37.57
N LEU A 96 -1.77 13.65 36.85
CA LEU A 96 -0.53 13.46 36.10
C LEU A 96 -0.66 13.86 34.62
N ILE A 97 -1.88 14.14 34.13
CA ILE A 97 -2.11 14.49 32.73
C ILE A 97 -2.13 16.01 32.56
N ASP A 98 -1.14 16.54 31.82
CA ASP A 98 -1.20 17.89 31.29
C ASP A 98 -2.03 17.89 29.99
N GLU A 99 -3.31 18.27 30.11
CA GLU A 99 -4.21 18.37 28.96
C GLU A 99 -3.72 19.34 27.89
N SER A 100 -2.98 20.39 28.27
CA SER A 100 -2.43 21.36 27.33
C SER A 100 -1.34 20.74 26.46
N GLU A 101 -0.50 19.88 27.05
CA GLU A 101 0.55 19.15 26.32
C GLU A 101 -0.06 18.12 25.36
N ILE A 102 -1.11 17.41 25.79
CA ILE A 102 -1.85 16.48 24.93
C ILE A 102 -2.48 17.23 23.75
N ASN A 103 -3.19 18.32 24.01
CA ASN A 103 -3.82 19.13 22.96
C ASN A 103 -2.81 19.70 21.98
N ARG A 104 -1.64 20.13 22.46
CA ARG A 104 -0.53 20.56 21.60
C ARG A 104 -0.05 19.43 20.69
N LYS A 105 0.20 18.23 21.25
CA LYS A 105 0.61 17.05 20.46
C LYS A 105 -0.45 16.66 19.41
N LEU A 106 -1.73 16.75 19.76
CA LEU A 106 -2.83 16.48 18.81
C LEU A 106 -2.85 17.51 17.67
N LEU A 107 -2.63 18.78 17.98
CA LEU A 107 -2.53 19.85 16.97
C LEU A 107 -1.31 19.64 16.06
N ASP A 108 -0.13 19.37 16.64
CA ASP A 108 1.10 19.11 15.88
C ASP A 108 0.92 17.92 14.92
N TYR A 109 0.30 16.84 15.41
CA TYR A 109 -0.03 15.68 14.58
C TYR A 109 -1.02 16.02 13.47
N LYS A 110 -2.08 16.78 13.78
CA LYS A 110 -3.06 17.24 12.78
C LYS A 110 -2.39 18.07 11.69
N TYR A 111 -1.49 18.98 12.04
CA TYR A 111 -0.78 19.82 11.06
C TYR A 111 0.19 19.01 10.20
N ALA A 112 0.96 18.11 10.81
CA ALA A 112 1.85 17.22 10.07
C ALA A 112 1.07 16.35 9.06
N LEU A 113 -0.10 15.83 9.46
CA LEU A 113 -0.96 15.05 8.56
C LEU A 113 -1.51 15.90 7.42
N MET A 114 -1.94 17.14 7.69
CA MET A 114 -2.41 18.06 6.66
C MET A 114 -1.32 18.37 5.61
N VAL A 115 -0.10 18.63 6.07
CA VAL A 115 1.05 18.86 5.17
C VAL A 115 1.34 17.62 4.34
N TYR A 116 1.41 16.44 4.98
CA TYR A 116 1.66 15.18 4.29
C TYR A 116 0.63 14.87 3.20
N GLU A 117 -0.67 14.97 3.50
CA GLU A 117 -1.72 14.70 2.51
C GLU A 117 -1.67 15.70 1.34
N PHE A 118 -1.33 16.96 1.62
CA PHE A 118 -1.15 17.96 0.57
C PHE A 118 0.06 17.66 -0.33
N GLU A 119 1.22 17.34 0.26
CA GLU A 119 2.42 16.96 -0.51
C GLU A 119 2.19 15.70 -1.34
N LYS A 120 1.50 14.71 -0.77
CA LYS A 120 1.13 13.47 -1.45
C LYS A 120 0.23 13.74 -2.66
N ASP A 121 -0.84 14.50 -2.50
CA ASP A 121 -1.74 14.88 -3.60
C ASP A 121 -1.00 15.67 -4.69
N TYR A 122 -0.08 16.55 -4.31
CA TYR A 122 0.76 17.26 -5.26
C TYR A 122 1.69 16.32 -6.04
N LEU A 123 2.34 15.36 -5.36
CA LEU A 123 3.20 14.36 -6.00
C LEU A 123 2.41 13.50 -6.99
N GLU A 124 1.22 13.02 -6.61
CA GLU A 124 0.37 12.19 -7.49
C GLU A 124 0.00 12.91 -8.80
N LYS A 125 -0.12 14.24 -8.76
CA LYS A 125 -0.49 15.06 -9.93
C LYS A 125 0.69 15.49 -10.79
N ASN A 126 1.86 15.70 -10.19
CA ASN A 126 2.98 16.39 -10.84
C ASN A 126 4.23 15.54 -11.00
N LEU A 127 4.32 14.37 -10.35
CA LEU A 127 5.50 13.52 -10.46
C LEU A 127 5.52 12.78 -11.81
N ASP A 128 6.51 13.10 -12.64
CA ASP A 128 6.85 12.25 -13.77
C ASP A 128 7.55 10.97 -13.28
N THR A 129 6.93 9.84 -13.60
CA THR A 129 7.43 8.50 -13.21
C THR A 129 8.35 7.90 -14.26
N GLN A 130 8.48 8.51 -15.44
CA GLN A 130 9.36 8.04 -16.48
C GLN A 130 10.81 8.41 -16.15
N ILE A 131 11.67 7.39 -16.13
CA ILE A 131 13.11 7.55 -16.02
C ILE A 131 13.72 7.19 -17.37
N PRO A 132 14.35 8.14 -18.09
CA PRO A 132 14.98 7.85 -19.37
C PRO A 132 16.21 6.96 -19.17
N GLU A 133 16.50 6.11 -20.16
CA GLU A 133 17.60 5.15 -20.12
C GLU A 133 18.95 5.81 -19.84
N GLN A 134 19.17 6.99 -20.43
CA GLN A 134 20.43 7.73 -20.27
C GLN A 134 20.66 8.18 -18.82
N GLU A 135 19.60 8.48 -18.06
CA GLU A 135 19.73 8.81 -16.63
C GLU A 135 20.15 7.58 -15.82
N ILE A 136 19.63 6.39 -16.17
CA ILE A 136 19.98 5.13 -15.50
C ILE A 136 21.46 4.80 -15.76
N GLU A 137 21.89 4.85 -17.03
CA GLU A 137 23.28 4.61 -17.42
C GLU A 137 24.24 5.61 -16.75
N ALA A 138 23.92 6.91 -16.80
CA ALA A 138 24.75 7.94 -16.18
C ALA A 138 24.86 7.76 -14.66
N TYR A 139 23.75 7.40 -14.00
CA TYR A 139 23.76 7.13 -12.57
C TYR A 139 24.62 5.91 -12.23
N TYR A 140 24.50 4.83 -12.99
CA TYR A 140 25.29 3.62 -12.80
C TYR A 140 26.78 3.88 -12.96
N GLU A 141 27.20 4.56 -14.03
CA GLU A 141 28.61 4.85 -14.27
C GLU A 141 29.21 5.76 -13.19
N LEU A 142 28.46 6.78 -12.75
CA LEU A 142 28.91 7.69 -11.69
C LEU A 142 29.03 7.02 -10.32
N ASN A 143 28.21 5.99 -10.06
CA ASN A 143 28.11 5.33 -8.75
C ASN A 143 28.56 3.87 -8.79
N ARG A 144 29.34 3.46 -9.79
CA ARG A 144 29.70 2.06 -10.03
C ARG A 144 30.33 1.39 -8.80
N ASP A 145 31.18 2.14 -8.10
CA ASP A 145 31.87 1.67 -6.89
C ASP A 145 30.94 1.43 -5.70
N ASN A 146 29.73 1.99 -5.72
CA ASN A 146 28.71 1.76 -4.69
C ASN A 146 27.93 0.46 -4.92
N PHE A 147 28.10 -0.19 -6.08
CA PHE A 147 27.43 -1.44 -6.40
C PHE A 147 28.38 -2.62 -6.22
N THR A 148 28.02 -3.51 -5.30
CA THR A 148 28.77 -4.73 -5.02
C THR A 148 27.79 -5.88 -4.85
N LEU A 149 28.06 -7.00 -5.55
CA LEU A 149 27.27 -8.21 -5.43
C LEU A 149 27.46 -8.84 -4.06
N LYS A 150 26.34 -9.07 -3.36
CA LYS A 150 26.32 -9.81 -2.09
C LYS A 150 26.17 -11.32 -2.28
N GLU A 151 25.78 -11.73 -3.47
CA GLU A 151 25.43 -13.11 -3.83
C GLU A 151 25.87 -13.37 -5.27
N ILE A 152 26.03 -14.64 -5.62
CA ILE A 152 26.36 -15.06 -6.99
C ILE A 152 25.14 -14.85 -7.90
N ILE A 153 25.38 -14.23 -9.05
CA ILE A 153 24.37 -14.09 -10.11
C ILE A 153 24.83 -14.78 -11.38
N ALA A 154 23.87 -15.23 -12.19
CA ALA A 154 24.14 -15.89 -13.45
C ALA A 154 23.09 -15.56 -14.50
N ARG A 155 23.53 -15.59 -15.77
CA ARG A 155 22.66 -15.82 -16.91
C ARG A 155 22.67 -17.32 -17.17
N VAL A 156 21.54 -17.96 -16.95
CA VAL A 156 21.41 -19.42 -16.97
C VAL A 156 20.11 -19.82 -17.63
N ASN A 157 20.19 -20.84 -18.49
CA ASN A 157 19.00 -21.52 -18.99
C ASN A 157 18.76 -22.76 -18.12
N PHE A 158 17.57 -22.84 -17.53
CA PHE A 158 17.14 -23.89 -16.62
C PHE A 158 15.97 -24.66 -17.22
N LEU A 159 16.03 -26.00 -17.15
CA LEU A 159 14.90 -26.86 -17.49
C LEU A 159 14.75 -27.99 -16.46
N LYS A 160 13.50 -28.26 -16.07
CA LYS A 160 13.10 -29.39 -15.22
C LYS A 160 12.14 -30.29 -15.99
N LEU A 161 12.56 -31.51 -16.25
CA LEU A 161 11.74 -32.53 -16.93
C LEU A 161 11.57 -33.75 -16.00
N GLU A 162 10.54 -34.55 -16.22
CA GLU A 162 10.42 -35.86 -15.58
C GLU A 162 11.64 -36.74 -15.93
N ARG A 163 12.13 -37.51 -14.97
CA ARG A 163 13.37 -38.30 -15.08
C ARG A 163 13.32 -39.28 -16.26
N ASN A 164 12.17 -39.88 -16.52
CA ASN A 164 11.97 -40.88 -17.58
C ASN A 164 11.41 -40.29 -18.88
N ASN A 165 11.38 -38.97 -19.03
CA ASN A 165 10.86 -38.33 -20.24
C ASN A 165 11.68 -38.74 -21.48
N PRO A 166 11.05 -39.21 -22.58
CA PRO A 166 11.76 -39.64 -23.79
C PRO A 166 12.56 -38.50 -24.46
N GLN A 167 12.19 -37.24 -24.25
CA GLN A 167 12.91 -36.08 -24.77
C GLN A 167 14.22 -35.78 -24.03
N ASN A 168 14.48 -36.39 -22.86
CA ASN A 168 15.71 -36.12 -22.09
C ASN A 168 16.99 -36.33 -22.92
N ARG A 169 17.06 -37.43 -23.69
CA ARG A 169 18.22 -37.73 -24.54
C ARG A 169 18.38 -36.69 -25.67
N ASN A 170 17.27 -36.27 -26.26
CA ASN A 170 17.29 -35.26 -27.32
C ASN A 170 17.71 -33.90 -26.75
N LEU A 171 17.14 -33.49 -25.62
CA LEU A 171 17.46 -32.24 -24.93
C LEU A 171 18.94 -32.16 -24.54
N GLU A 172 19.52 -33.23 -23.97
CA GLU A 172 20.96 -33.27 -23.67
C GLU A 172 21.84 -33.05 -24.90
N ARG A 173 21.46 -33.63 -26.03
CA ARG A 173 22.17 -33.42 -27.31
C ARG A 173 22.06 -31.95 -27.74
N LEU A 174 20.87 -31.35 -27.66
CA LEU A 174 20.63 -29.96 -28.04
C LEU A 174 21.38 -28.98 -27.13
N LEU A 175 21.40 -29.21 -25.82
CA LEU A 175 22.06 -28.34 -24.85
C LEU A 175 23.59 -28.32 -24.97
N ARG A 176 24.19 -29.37 -25.55
CA ARG A 176 25.63 -29.45 -25.83
C ARG A 176 26.06 -28.73 -27.11
N LEU A 177 25.11 -28.41 -27.99
CA LEU A 177 25.39 -27.71 -29.24
C LEU A 177 25.60 -26.21 -28.98
N ALA A 178 26.33 -25.57 -29.90
CA ALA A 178 26.58 -24.13 -29.85
C ALA A 178 25.25 -23.33 -29.87
N GLU A 179 25.30 -22.13 -29.30
CA GLU A 179 24.18 -21.18 -29.25
C GLU A 179 23.61 -20.83 -30.64
N GLY A 180 22.31 -20.58 -30.71
CA GLY A 180 21.62 -20.07 -31.92
C GLY A 180 20.77 -21.12 -32.65
N GLU A 181 21.37 -22.18 -33.20
CA GLU A 181 20.62 -23.09 -34.10
C GLU A 181 19.54 -23.93 -33.40
N GLN A 182 19.73 -24.22 -32.11
CA GLN A 182 18.90 -25.17 -31.36
C GLN A 182 17.92 -24.49 -30.39
N GLU A 183 17.92 -23.17 -30.28
CA GLU A 183 17.10 -22.44 -29.31
C GLU A 183 15.61 -22.70 -29.51
N SER A 184 15.15 -22.62 -30.76
CA SER A 184 13.75 -22.92 -31.10
C SER A 184 13.35 -24.35 -30.71
N ALA A 185 14.24 -25.33 -30.89
CA ALA A 185 13.99 -26.72 -30.53
C ALA A 185 13.97 -26.93 -29.00
N ILE A 186 14.89 -26.30 -28.28
CA ILE A 186 14.94 -26.33 -26.80
C ILE A 186 13.69 -25.66 -26.23
N GLN A 187 13.31 -24.50 -26.76
CA GLN A 187 12.11 -23.77 -26.34
C GLN A 187 10.85 -24.59 -26.60
N LYS A 188 10.75 -25.26 -27.74
CA LYS A 188 9.64 -26.18 -28.02
C LYS A 188 9.56 -27.30 -27.00
N ILE A 189 10.68 -27.98 -26.70
CA ILE A 189 10.71 -29.03 -25.67
C ILE A 189 10.32 -28.48 -24.29
N ALA A 190 10.82 -27.30 -23.94
CA ALA A 190 10.50 -26.67 -22.66
C ALA A 190 8.99 -26.41 -22.53
N LEU A 191 8.38 -25.80 -23.55
CA LEU A 191 6.95 -25.50 -23.57
C LEU A 191 6.07 -26.76 -23.54
N GLU A 192 6.47 -27.81 -24.26
CA GLU A 192 5.65 -29.01 -24.41
C GLU A 192 5.84 -30.03 -23.28
N GLN A 193 7.01 -30.06 -22.62
CA GLN A 193 7.42 -31.20 -21.79
C GLN A 193 8.04 -30.82 -20.43
N ALA A 194 8.49 -29.57 -20.23
CA ALA A 194 9.09 -29.21 -18.96
C ALA A 194 8.03 -28.91 -17.90
N THR A 195 8.26 -29.42 -16.69
CA THR A 195 7.46 -29.07 -15.51
C THR A 195 7.77 -27.66 -15.02
N ASN A 196 9.00 -27.20 -15.25
CA ASN A 196 9.44 -25.83 -14.98
C ASN A 196 10.63 -25.51 -15.89
N TYR A 197 10.75 -24.26 -16.34
CA TYR A 197 11.89 -23.81 -17.14
C TYR A 197 12.10 -22.30 -16.99
N PHE A 198 13.32 -21.86 -17.28
CA PHE A 198 13.71 -20.46 -17.39
C PHE A 198 14.70 -20.35 -18.55
N LEU A 199 14.32 -19.65 -19.62
CA LEU A 199 15.08 -19.59 -20.89
C LEU A 199 15.34 -18.14 -21.32
N GLU A 200 15.68 -17.28 -20.36
CA GLU A 200 15.88 -15.84 -20.59
C GLU A 200 17.36 -15.51 -20.69
N ASN A 201 17.92 -15.58 -21.91
CA ASN A 201 19.36 -15.40 -22.17
C ASN A 201 19.91 -14.02 -21.74
N ALA A 202 19.05 -13.00 -21.66
CA ALA A 202 19.45 -11.62 -21.33
C ALA A 202 19.28 -11.26 -19.85
N VAL A 203 18.64 -12.13 -19.06
CA VAL A 203 18.23 -11.80 -17.69
C VAL A 203 19.23 -12.39 -16.70
N TRP A 204 19.78 -11.53 -15.85
CA TRP A 204 20.60 -11.93 -14.71
C TRP A 204 19.71 -12.31 -13.53
N VAL A 205 19.97 -13.48 -12.95
CA VAL A 205 19.24 -14.00 -11.79
C VAL A 205 20.20 -14.44 -10.70
N LYS A 206 19.76 -14.42 -9.45
CA LYS A 206 20.52 -15.02 -8.35
C LYS A 206 20.57 -16.53 -8.55
N ILE A 207 21.75 -17.12 -8.37
CA ILE A 207 21.89 -18.56 -8.58
C ILE A 207 21.01 -19.34 -7.59
N ASP A 208 20.90 -18.85 -6.36
CA ASP A 208 20.13 -19.47 -5.29
C ASP A 208 18.64 -19.57 -5.64
N ASP A 209 18.06 -18.52 -6.24
CA ASP A 209 16.67 -18.52 -6.69
C ASP A 209 16.39 -19.61 -7.74
N ILE A 210 17.38 -19.93 -8.56
CA ILE A 210 17.30 -20.96 -9.59
C ILE A 210 17.50 -22.36 -9.01
N VAL A 211 18.38 -22.53 -8.02
CA VAL A 211 18.72 -23.86 -7.49
C VAL A 211 17.89 -24.29 -6.28
N ILE A 212 17.16 -23.38 -5.60
CA ILE A 212 16.51 -23.60 -4.30
C ILE A 212 15.65 -24.87 -4.19
N ASN A 213 14.96 -25.25 -5.28
CA ASN A 213 14.09 -26.43 -5.32
C ASN A 213 14.70 -27.60 -6.11
N THR A 214 16.03 -27.70 -6.09
CA THR A 214 16.78 -28.68 -6.85
C THR A 214 17.85 -29.34 -5.98
N PRO A 215 18.42 -30.50 -6.39
CA PRO A 215 19.53 -31.12 -5.67
C PRO A 215 20.78 -30.23 -5.49
N LEU A 216 20.86 -29.10 -6.19
CA LEU A 216 21.98 -28.14 -6.08
C LEU A 216 21.82 -27.12 -4.93
N ALA A 217 20.65 -27.00 -4.31
CA ALA A 217 20.37 -25.98 -3.28
C ALA A 217 21.34 -26.02 -2.08
N GLY A 218 21.92 -27.18 -1.78
CA GLY A 218 22.86 -27.38 -0.67
C GLY A 218 24.32 -27.55 -1.08
N ASN A 219 24.69 -27.23 -2.32
CA ASN A 219 26.05 -27.46 -2.78
C ASN A 219 27.04 -26.46 -2.16
N SER A 220 28.00 -26.97 -1.38
CA SER A 220 29.01 -26.15 -0.69
C SER A 220 30.05 -25.50 -1.61
N ASN A 221 30.15 -25.93 -2.88
CA ASN A 221 31.12 -25.41 -3.85
C ASN A 221 30.44 -24.97 -5.16
N MET A 222 29.45 -24.09 -5.05
CA MET A 222 28.75 -23.52 -6.21
C MET A 222 29.72 -22.80 -7.15
N VAL A 223 30.69 -22.06 -6.60
CA VAL A 223 31.71 -21.34 -7.39
C VAL A 223 32.51 -22.29 -8.28
N GLY A 224 32.96 -23.43 -7.73
CA GLY A 224 33.68 -24.44 -8.50
C GLY A 224 32.81 -25.08 -9.59
N LEU A 225 31.53 -25.32 -9.32
CA LEU A 225 30.59 -25.84 -10.31
C LEU A 225 30.43 -24.89 -11.50
N LEU A 226 30.21 -23.60 -11.23
CA LEU A 226 30.02 -22.59 -12.27
C LEU A 226 31.29 -22.35 -13.09
N ARG A 227 32.47 -22.40 -12.45
CA ARG A 227 33.77 -22.24 -13.14
C ARG A 227 34.07 -23.38 -14.12
N ASN A 228 33.72 -24.61 -13.75
CA ASN A 228 34.19 -25.80 -14.45
C ASN A 228 33.17 -26.36 -15.46
N ASN A 229 31.90 -25.96 -15.37
CA ASN A 229 30.83 -26.57 -16.15
C ASN A 229 29.99 -25.52 -16.88
N LYS A 230 29.88 -25.66 -18.21
CA LYS A 230 28.92 -24.90 -19.02
C LYS A 230 27.51 -25.51 -18.97
N LEU A 231 27.41 -26.81 -18.71
CA LEU A 231 26.17 -27.54 -18.55
C LEU A 231 26.27 -28.41 -17.30
N ILE A 232 25.37 -28.18 -16.35
CA ILE A 232 25.22 -28.96 -15.13
C ILE A 232 23.92 -29.75 -15.26
N THR A 233 24.01 -31.06 -15.02
CA THR A 233 22.85 -31.96 -15.01
C THR A 233 22.80 -32.68 -13.67
N VAL A 234 21.67 -32.58 -12.98
CA VAL A 234 21.40 -33.32 -11.74
C VAL A 234 20.03 -33.99 -11.82
N GLU A 235 19.82 -35.04 -11.04
CA GLU A 235 18.55 -35.75 -10.98
C GLU A 235 18.16 -36.04 -9.53
N ASP A 236 16.85 -36.10 -9.30
CA ASP A 236 16.26 -36.67 -8.09
C ASP A 236 15.42 -37.91 -8.46
N GLU A 237 14.56 -38.37 -7.55
CA GLU A 237 13.72 -39.54 -7.79
C GLU A 237 12.75 -39.38 -8.97
N ARG A 238 12.25 -38.16 -9.20
CA ARG A 238 11.15 -37.87 -10.13
C ARG A 238 11.58 -37.03 -11.33
N TYR A 239 12.58 -36.18 -11.17
CA TYR A 239 12.92 -35.14 -12.12
C TYR A 239 14.41 -35.13 -12.46
N LYS A 240 14.68 -34.60 -13.63
CA LYS A 240 16.01 -34.26 -14.12
C LYS A 240 16.07 -32.78 -14.41
N TYR A 241 17.15 -32.16 -13.95
CA TYR A 241 17.37 -30.72 -13.96
C TYR A 241 18.59 -30.42 -14.83
N TYR A 242 18.43 -29.48 -15.73
CA TYR A 242 19.48 -29.02 -16.64
C TYR A 242 19.73 -27.54 -16.40
N PHE A 243 20.98 -27.17 -16.20
CA PHE A 243 21.42 -25.78 -16.05
C PHE A 243 22.52 -25.51 -17.06
N ARG A 244 22.20 -24.75 -18.11
CA ARG A 244 23.19 -24.25 -19.07
C ARG A 244 23.62 -22.85 -18.62
N ILE A 245 24.85 -22.76 -18.13
CA ILE A 245 25.44 -21.51 -17.66
C ILE A 245 25.95 -20.73 -18.87
N LEU A 246 25.40 -19.55 -19.11
CA LEU A 246 25.82 -18.64 -20.17
C LEU A 246 26.94 -17.75 -19.63
N GLU A 247 26.65 -17.05 -18.53
CA GLU A 247 27.60 -16.20 -17.82
C GLU A 247 27.30 -16.19 -16.32
N TYR A 248 28.29 -15.85 -15.51
CA TYR A 248 28.12 -15.68 -14.07
C TYR A 248 29.02 -14.56 -13.53
N LYS A 249 28.61 -13.99 -12.40
CA LYS A 249 29.41 -13.07 -11.58
C LYS A 249 29.33 -13.52 -10.13
N LEU A 250 30.48 -13.47 -9.47
CA LEU A 250 30.63 -13.90 -8.09
C LEU A 250 30.28 -12.76 -7.12
N GLU A 251 30.20 -13.12 -5.85
CA GLU A 251 30.21 -12.17 -4.74
C GLU A 251 31.39 -11.20 -4.86
N ASP A 252 31.20 -9.99 -4.33
CA ASP A 252 32.12 -8.87 -4.34
C ASP A 252 32.46 -8.27 -5.73
N GLN A 253 31.91 -8.83 -6.81
CA GLN A 253 32.06 -8.25 -8.13
C GLN A 253 31.01 -7.16 -8.38
N THR A 254 31.32 -6.20 -9.26
CA THR A 254 30.35 -5.20 -9.71
C THR A 254 29.24 -5.88 -10.52
N PRO A 255 27.97 -5.74 -10.12
CA PRO A 255 26.85 -6.25 -10.90
C PRO A 255 26.75 -5.52 -12.24
N PRO A 256 26.24 -6.17 -13.30
CA PRO A 256 25.98 -5.50 -14.55
C PRO A 256 24.77 -4.58 -14.44
N LEU A 257 24.68 -3.56 -15.30
CA LEU A 257 23.60 -2.57 -15.29
C LEU A 257 22.23 -3.24 -15.33
N GLU A 258 22.04 -4.29 -16.15
CA GLU A 258 20.73 -4.94 -16.28
C GLU A 258 20.25 -5.55 -14.96
N PHE A 259 21.15 -5.97 -14.08
CA PHE A 259 20.80 -6.57 -12.80
C PHE A 259 20.35 -5.53 -11.76
N VAL A 260 20.96 -4.34 -11.77
CA VAL A 260 20.66 -3.25 -10.81
C VAL A 260 19.74 -2.17 -11.38
N ARG A 261 19.30 -2.31 -12.64
CA ARG A 261 18.43 -1.37 -13.35
C ARG A 261 17.19 -0.97 -12.55
N ASP A 262 16.48 -1.95 -12.01
CA ASP A 262 15.25 -1.71 -11.24
C ASP A 262 15.53 -0.98 -9.92
N GLU A 263 16.64 -1.29 -9.27
CA GLU A 263 17.08 -0.62 -8.06
C GLU A 263 17.44 0.84 -8.35
N ILE A 264 18.22 1.10 -9.41
CA ILE A 264 18.58 2.44 -9.85
C ILE A 264 17.33 3.24 -10.21
N THR A 265 16.38 2.64 -10.92
CA THR A 265 15.13 3.29 -11.30
C THR A 265 14.35 3.75 -10.07
N LYS A 266 14.26 2.90 -9.04
CA LYS A 266 13.61 3.26 -7.76
C LYS A 266 14.34 4.39 -7.05
N ILE A 267 15.68 4.38 -7.05
CA ILE A 267 16.49 5.45 -6.46
C ILE A 267 16.24 6.78 -7.17
N LEU A 268 16.30 6.80 -8.51
CA LEU A 268 16.08 7.99 -9.31
C LEU A 268 14.66 8.54 -9.14
N LEU A 269 13.66 7.66 -9.14
CA LEU A 269 12.27 8.06 -8.88
C LEU A 269 12.10 8.68 -7.49
N ASN A 270 12.76 8.11 -6.47
CA ASN A 270 12.72 8.67 -5.12
C ASN A 270 13.43 10.03 -5.05
N LYS A 271 14.54 10.22 -5.77
CA LYS A 271 15.20 11.53 -5.87
C LYS A 271 14.29 12.57 -6.51
N LYS A 272 13.61 12.24 -7.61
CA LYS A 272 12.63 13.13 -8.27
C LYS A 272 11.49 13.51 -7.30
N ARG A 273 10.99 12.57 -6.50
CA ARG A 273 9.97 12.85 -5.47
C ARG A 273 10.45 13.88 -4.45
N ILE A 274 11.63 13.66 -3.86
CA ILE A 274 12.19 14.57 -2.85
C ILE A 274 12.37 15.96 -3.44
N GLN A 275 13.00 16.05 -4.62
CA GLN A 275 13.23 17.32 -5.30
C GLN A 275 11.92 18.08 -5.57
N LEU A 276 10.88 17.38 -6.04
CA LEU A 276 9.59 18.01 -6.35
C LEU A 276 8.89 18.57 -5.10
N VAL A 277 9.01 17.90 -3.95
CA VAL A 277 8.50 18.42 -2.67
C VAL A 277 9.30 19.64 -2.21
N GLU A 278 10.63 19.59 -2.30
CA GLU A 278 11.49 20.73 -1.93
C GLU A 278 11.20 21.96 -2.79
N GLU A 279 11.00 21.77 -4.10
CA GLU A 279 10.62 22.83 -5.03
C GLU A 279 9.25 23.43 -4.69
N LEU A 280 8.25 22.59 -4.38
CA LEU A 280 6.93 23.04 -3.93
C LEU A 280 7.02 23.89 -2.65
N GLN A 281 7.74 23.40 -1.64
CA GLN A 281 7.90 24.12 -0.37
C GLN A 281 8.59 25.47 -0.59
N LYS A 282 9.64 25.50 -1.42
CA LYS A 282 10.36 26.73 -1.77
C LYS A 282 9.47 27.72 -2.51
N GLU A 283 8.64 27.26 -3.44
CA GLU A 283 7.69 28.10 -4.17
C GLU A 283 6.65 28.73 -3.23
N ILE A 284 6.07 27.93 -2.33
CA ILE A 284 5.10 28.41 -1.33
C ILE A 284 5.74 29.46 -0.42
N TYR A 285 6.96 29.20 0.04
CA TYR A 285 7.70 30.14 0.89
C TYR A 285 7.98 31.46 0.16
N ASN A 286 8.50 31.40 -1.06
CA ASN A 286 8.81 32.59 -1.86
C ASN A 286 7.54 33.42 -2.14
N ARG A 287 6.44 32.76 -2.50
CA ARG A 287 5.14 33.41 -2.71
C ARG A 287 4.64 34.08 -1.43
N ALA A 288 4.82 33.45 -0.27
CA ALA A 288 4.46 34.03 1.01
C ALA A 288 5.33 35.27 1.34
N LEU A 289 6.60 35.23 0.96
CA LEU A 289 7.55 36.33 1.15
C LEU A 289 7.17 37.53 0.25
N GLU A 290 6.92 37.30 -1.04
CA GLU A 290 6.49 38.33 -2.00
C GLU A 290 5.19 39.02 -1.58
N ASN A 291 4.25 38.26 -1.01
CA ASN A 291 2.96 38.79 -0.55
C ASN A 291 2.98 39.34 0.89
N ASN A 292 4.15 39.40 1.54
CA ASN A 292 4.30 39.79 2.95
C ASN A 292 3.35 39.02 3.90
N ALA A 293 3.14 37.73 3.62
CA ALA A 293 2.17 36.89 4.31
C ALA A 293 2.61 36.42 5.71
N PHE A 294 3.87 36.65 6.09
CA PHE A 294 4.39 36.35 7.42
C PHE A 294 5.33 37.45 7.92
N LYS A 295 5.49 37.52 9.24
CA LYS A 295 6.42 38.43 9.93
C LYS A 295 7.14 37.65 11.01
N ILE A 296 8.44 37.89 11.14
CA ILE A 296 9.26 37.35 12.21
C ILE A 296 9.41 38.45 13.25
N TYR A 297 9.07 38.16 14.50
CA TYR A 297 9.27 39.05 15.64
C TYR A 297 10.54 38.60 16.37
N GLU A 298 11.41 39.55 16.71
CA GLU A 298 12.56 39.34 17.61
C GLU A 298 12.15 39.51 19.07
#